data_AF-A0A1V5LKB8-F1
#
_entry.id   AF-A0A1V5LKB8-F1
#
_cell.length_a   1.000
_cell.length_b   1.000
_cell.length_c   1.000
_cell.angle_alpha   90.00
_cell.angle_beta   90.00
_cell.angle_gamma   90.00
#
_symmetry.space_group_name_H-M   'P 1'
#
loop_
_entity.id
_entity.type
_entity.pdbx_description
1 polymer ?
#
loop_
_entity_poly.entity_id
_entity_poly.type
_entity_poly.pdbx_seq_one_letter_code
_entity_poly.pdbx_strand_id
1 'polypeptide(L)'
;MQPWENLKSDLIRSNLDAAADIPIKLEALGYTFVPERGDIKPIEFDPVEVERLALMEHERWNRERRTAGWTLGERNADAHTTPYLVPWEQLPEDVKEWDREAVRAIPRALADAGFRVEKIK
;
A
#
# COMPACT_ATOMS: atom_id res chain seq x y z
N MET A 1 -4.23 15.14 -2.99
CA MET A 1 -3.91 14.73 -1.61
C MET A 1 -4.46 15.75 -0.63
N GLN A 2 -4.96 15.32 0.53
CA GLN A 2 -5.39 16.18 1.64
C GLN A 2 -4.40 16.04 2.81
N PRO A 3 -4.21 17.07 3.65
CA PRO A 3 -3.39 16.95 4.86
C PRO A 3 -3.92 15.88 5.81
N TRP A 4 -3.02 15.20 6.53
CA TRP A 4 -3.36 14.16 7.50
C TRP A 4 -4.43 14.58 8.51
N GLU A 5 -4.33 15.81 9.03
CA GLU A 5 -5.25 16.37 10.03
C GLU A 5 -6.70 16.50 9.56
N ASN A 6 -6.92 16.49 8.24
CA ASN A 6 -8.23 16.66 7.62
C ASN A 6 -8.81 15.35 7.09
N LEU A 7 -8.15 14.22 7.31
CA LEU A 7 -8.64 12.92 6.86
C LEU A 7 -9.81 12.44 7.72
N LYS A 8 -10.82 11.87 7.07
CA LYS A 8 -11.88 11.11 7.75
C LYS A 8 -11.26 9.90 8.48
N SER A 9 -11.88 9.46 9.57
CA SER A 9 -11.38 8.38 10.43
C SER A 9 -11.18 7.05 9.70
N ASP A 10 -12.01 6.75 8.70
CA ASP A 10 -11.87 5.57 7.84
C ASP A 10 -10.60 5.64 6.98
N LEU A 11 -10.24 6.82 6.47
CA LEU A 11 -9.02 7.04 5.70
C LEU A 11 -7.76 6.97 6.58
N ILE A 12 -7.83 7.51 7.80
CA ILE A 12 -6.76 7.34 8.81
C ILE A 12 -6.55 5.85 9.08
N ARG A 13 -7.63 5.11 9.31
CA ARG A 13 -7.56 3.66 9.56
C ARG A 13 -6.96 2.92 8.37
N SER A 14 -7.40 3.24 7.16
CA SER A 14 -6.89 2.66 5.92
C SER A 14 -5.37 2.86 5.77
N ASN A 15 -4.88 4.08 6.07
CA ASN A 15 -3.45 4.39 6.01
C ASN A 15 -2.65 3.62 7.07
N LEU A 16 -3.18 3.50 8.30
CA LEU A 16 -2.53 2.72 9.35
C LEU A 16 -2.49 1.23 9.00
N ASP A 17 -3.57 0.69 8.44
CA ASP A 17 -3.64 -0.70 7.99
C ASP A 17 -2.68 -0.95 6.81
N ALA A 18 -2.48 0.01 5.92
CA ALA A 18 -1.49 -0.07 4.84
C ALA A 18 -0.05 -0.12 5.39
N ALA A 19 0.27 0.73 6.36
CA ALA A 19 1.56 0.75 7.02
C ALA A 19 1.81 -0.53 7.84
N ALA A 20 0.79 -1.04 8.53
CA ALA A 20 0.87 -2.28 9.28
C ALA A 20 1.11 -3.52 8.40
N ASP A 21 0.75 -3.45 7.12
CA ASP A 21 0.94 -4.53 6.14
C ASP A 21 2.33 -4.52 5.47
N ILE A 22 3.14 -3.46 5.68
CA ILE A 22 4.52 -3.36 5.13
C ILE A 22 5.39 -4.59 5.43
N PRO A 23 5.44 -5.14 6.66
CA PRO A 23 6.24 -6.33 6.94
C PRO A 23 5.82 -7.55 6.10
N ILE A 24 4.51 -7.74 5.88
CA ILE A 24 3.96 -8.85 5.09
C ILE A 24 4.36 -8.72 3.62
N LYS A 25 4.27 -7.50 3.08
CA LYS A 25 4.74 -7.18 1.72
C LYS A 25 6.23 -7.48 1.54
N LEU A 26 7.06 -7.02 2.48
CA LEU A 26 8.49 -7.26 2.42
C LEU A 26 8.82 -8.76 2.52
N GLU A 27 8.18 -9.48 3.44
CA GLU A 27 8.38 -10.92 3.63
C GLU A 27 8.02 -11.70 2.35
N ALA A 28 6.96 -11.31 1.65
CA ALA A 28 6.57 -11.95 0.38
C ALA A 28 7.68 -11.89 -0.68
N LEU A 29 8.55 -10.88 -0.63
CA LEU A 29 9.71 -10.70 -1.51
C LEU A 29 11.04 -11.20 -0.90
N GLY A 30 10.99 -11.82 0.29
CA GLY A 30 12.18 -12.26 1.01
C GLY A 30 12.99 -11.11 1.60
N TYR A 31 12.34 -10.00 1.97
CA TYR A 31 12.95 -8.89 2.70
C TYR A 31 12.46 -8.82 4.15
N THR A 32 13.29 -8.21 4.98
CA THR A 32 12.95 -7.71 6.32
C THR A 32 13.45 -6.27 6.44
N PHE A 33 13.18 -5.62 7.56
CA PHE A 33 13.74 -4.33 7.89
C PHE A 33 14.20 -4.28 9.34
N VAL A 34 15.29 -3.56 9.58
CA VAL A 34 15.94 -3.46 10.89
C VAL A 34 16.20 -1.99 11.23
N PRO A 35 16.17 -1.60 12.52
CA PRO A 35 16.55 -0.24 12.92
C PRO A 35 18.00 0.06 12.51
N GLU A 36 18.23 1.24 11.94
CA GLU A 36 19.56 1.71 11.58
C GLU A 36 19.74 3.18 11.94
N ARG A 37 20.98 3.58 12.28
CA ARG A 37 21.32 4.96 12.60
C ARG A 37 22.10 5.58 11.45
N GLY A 38 21.81 6.85 11.18
CA GLY A 38 22.52 7.64 10.18
C GLY A 38 21.72 7.80 8.88
N ASP A 39 22.43 8.08 7.80
CA ASP A 39 21.84 8.23 6.47
C ASP A 39 21.51 6.85 5.87
N ILE A 40 20.23 6.49 5.86
CA ILE A 40 19.74 5.23 5.33
C ILE A 40 19.38 5.42 3.86
N LYS A 41 20.06 4.69 2.97
CA LYS A 41 19.72 4.71 1.55
C LYS A 41 18.59 3.73 1.28
N PRO A 42 17.42 4.18 0.80
CA PRO A 42 16.33 3.28 0.44
C PRO A 42 16.75 2.40 -0.74
N ILE A 43 16.33 1.14 -0.71
CA ILE A 43 16.43 0.26 -1.88
C ILE A 43 15.39 0.66 -2.92
N GLU A 44 15.58 0.19 -4.14
CA GLU A 44 14.56 0.22 -5.18
C GLU A 44 14.09 -1.22 -5.43
N PHE A 45 12.77 -1.42 -5.46
CA PHE A 45 12.20 -2.68 -5.92
C PHE A 45 12.29 -2.75 -7.44
N ASP A 46 12.57 -3.94 -7.96
CA ASP A 46 12.52 -4.13 -9.41
C ASP A 46 11.06 -4.11 -9.94
N PRO A 47 10.83 -3.94 -11.25
CA PRO A 47 9.48 -3.85 -11.80
C PRO A 47 8.59 -5.07 -11.50
N VAL A 48 9.15 -6.27 -11.42
CA VAL A 48 8.39 -7.50 -11.11
C VAL A 48 8.00 -7.54 -9.64
N GLU A 49 8.92 -7.13 -8.75
CA GLU A 49 8.64 -6.94 -7.33
C GLU A 49 7.54 -5.89 -7.12
N VAL A 50 7.60 -4.75 -7.82
CA VAL A 50 6.59 -3.69 -7.76
C VAL A 50 5.21 -4.21 -8.18
N GLU A 51 5.09 -4.92 -9.32
CA GLU A 51 3.80 -5.47 -9.75
C GLU A 51 3.20 -6.43 -8.71
N ARG A 52 4.05 -7.30 -8.13
CA ARG A 52 3.61 -8.25 -7.12
C ARG A 52 3.13 -7.56 -5.85
N LEU A 53 3.83 -6.53 -5.39
CA LEU A 53 3.42 -5.76 -4.22
C LEU A 53 2.16 -4.94 -4.47
N ALA A 54 2.03 -4.35 -5.67
CA ALA A 54 0.86 -3.56 -6.05
C ALA A 54 -0.41 -4.43 -6.08
N LEU A 55 -0.32 -5.65 -6.62
CA LEU A 55 -1.38 -6.66 -6.53
C LEU A 55 -1.79 -6.90 -5.07
N MET A 56 -0.82 -7.14 -4.18
CA MET A 56 -1.09 -7.38 -2.75
C MET A 56 -1.75 -6.16 -2.07
N GLU A 57 -1.34 -4.94 -2.42
CA GLU A 57 -1.95 -3.72 -1.89
C GLU A 57 -3.41 -3.57 -2.36
N HIS A 58 -3.70 -3.84 -3.64
CA HIS A 58 -5.06 -3.83 -4.15
C HIS A 58 -5.94 -4.89 -3.48
N GLU A 59 -5.42 -6.10 -3.27
CA GLU A 59 -6.13 -7.16 -2.55
C GLU A 59 -6.40 -6.81 -1.09
N ARG A 60 -5.42 -6.16 -0.41
CA ARG A 60 -5.58 -5.62 0.94
C ARG A 60 -6.70 -4.58 0.97
N TRP A 61 -6.65 -3.60 0.06
CA TRP A 61 -7.65 -2.54 -0.05
C TRP A 61 -9.05 -3.11 -0.35
N ASN A 62 -9.16 -4.06 -1.26
CA ASN A 62 -10.43 -4.73 -1.58
C ASN A 62 -11.03 -5.43 -0.36
N ARG A 63 -10.20 -6.16 0.41
CA ARG A 63 -10.65 -6.84 1.64
C ARG A 63 -11.09 -5.84 2.70
N GLU A 64 -10.33 -4.78 2.91
CA GLU A 64 -10.66 -3.70 3.84
C GLU A 64 -12.00 -3.05 3.48
N ARG A 65 -12.16 -2.64 2.22
CA ARG A 65 -13.38 -1.99 1.72
C ARG A 65 -14.60 -2.89 1.84
N ARG A 66 -14.49 -4.17 1.46
CA ARG A 66 -15.58 -5.14 1.64
C ARG A 66 -15.97 -5.32 3.10
N THR A 67 -14.98 -5.38 4.00
CA THR A 67 -15.22 -5.50 5.45
C THR A 67 -15.91 -4.26 6.01
N ALA A 68 -15.58 -3.08 5.48
CA ALA A 68 -16.22 -1.81 5.79
C ALA A 68 -17.58 -1.59 5.09
N GLY A 69 -18.12 -2.60 4.40
CA GLY A 69 -19.44 -2.55 3.76
C GLY A 69 -19.47 -1.84 2.41
N TRP A 70 -18.33 -1.62 1.77
CA TRP A 70 -18.28 -1.04 0.43
C TRP A 70 -18.74 -2.03 -0.65
N THR A 71 -19.39 -1.50 -1.68
CA THR A 71 -19.92 -2.27 -2.80
C THR A 71 -19.45 -1.73 -4.15
N LEU A 72 -19.50 -2.58 -5.18
CA LEU A 72 -19.14 -2.19 -6.54
C LEU A 72 -20.20 -1.22 -7.11
N GLY A 73 -19.77 -0.07 -7.61
CA GLY A 73 -20.67 0.94 -8.18
C GLY A 73 -19.94 2.19 -8.64
N GLU A 74 -20.66 3.23 -9.01
CA GLU A 74 -20.03 4.54 -9.26
C GLU A 74 -19.33 5.05 -8.00
N ARG A 75 -18.27 5.84 -8.15
CA ARG A 75 -17.50 6.35 -7.02
C ARG A 75 -18.34 7.30 -6.18
N ASN A 76 -18.80 6.85 -5.02
CA ASN A 76 -19.50 7.67 -4.04
C ASN A 76 -19.13 7.24 -2.62
N ALA A 77 -18.40 8.12 -1.92
CA ALA A 77 -17.89 7.83 -0.58
C ALA A 77 -19.00 7.78 0.48
N ASP A 78 -20.06 8.58 0.34
CA ASP A 78 -21.15 8.60 1.32
C ASP A 78 -22.07 7.38 1.17
N ALA A 79 -22.14 6.82 -0.05
CA ALA A 79 -22.85 5.57 -0.33
C ALA A 79 -21.96 4.31 -0.24
N HIS A 80 -20.69 4.44 0.16
CA HIS A 80 -19.69 3.36 0.16
C HIS A 80 -19.67 2.56 -1.15
N THR A 81 -19.67 3.25 -2.29
CA THR A 81 -19.59 2.63 -3.62
C THR A 81 -18.33 3.07 -4.34
N THR A 82 -17.70 2.14 -5.06
CA THR A 82 -16.49 2.40 -5.82
C THR A 82 -16.39 1.46 -7.03
N PRO A 83 -15.91 1.93 -8.19
CA PRO A 83 -15.82 1.10 -9.39
C PRO A 83 -14.60 0.17 -9.33
N TYR A 84 -13.70 0.39 -8.37
CA TYR A 84 -12.42 -0.29 -8.28
C TYR A 84 -12.47 -1.58 -7.44
N LEU A 85 -13.63 -1.97 -6.91
CA LEU A 85 -13.84 -3.24 -6.17
C LEU A 85 -13.90 -4.46 -7.11
N VAL A 86 -12.91 -4.57 -7.99
CA VAL A 86 -12.77 -5.59 -9.03
C VAL A 86 -11.44 -6.35 -8.89
N PRO A 87 -11.31 -7.54 -9.50
CA PRO A 87 -10.02 -8.23 -9.59
C PRO A 87 -8.95 -7.36 -10.27
N TRP A 88 -7.68 -7.57 -9.92
CA TRP A 88 -6.55 -6.80 -10.43
C TRP A 88 -6.48 -6.77 -11.96
N GLU A 89 -6.80 -7.88 -12.62
CA GLU A 89 -6.78 -8.01 -14.08
C GLU A 89 -7.80 -7.08 -14.75
N GLN A 90 -8.85 -6.67 -14.04
CA GLN A 90 -9.91 -5.78 -14.52
C GLN A 90 -9.72 -4.34 -14.07
N LEU A 91 -8.71 -4.06 -13.23
CA LEU A 91 -8.43 -2.73 -12.74
C LEU A 91 -7.82 -1.88 -13.87
N PRO A 92 -8.29 -0.64 -14.08
CA PRO A 92 -7.67 0.28 -15.03
C PRO A 92 -6.18 0.53 -14.72
N GLU A 93 -5.34 0.66 -15.73
CA GLU A 93 -3.88 0.80 -15.54
C GLU A 93 -3.49 2.08 -14.79
N ASP A 94 -4.23 3.16 -14.97
CA ASP A 94 -4.05 4.41 -14.23
C ASP A 94 -4.36 4.25 -12.73
N VAL A 95 -5.28 3.35 -12.39
CA VAL A 95 -5.62 3.03 -11.01
C VAL A 95 -4.60 2.06 -10.41
N LYS A 96 -4.16 1.05 -11.16
CA LYS A 96 -3.03 0.18 -10.75
C LYS A 96 -1.77 0.98 -10.44
N GLU A 97 -1.55 2.08 -11.17
CA GLU A 97 -0.41 2.94 -10.90
C GLU A 97 -0.43 3.54 -9.50
N TRP A 98 -1.60 3.80 -8.91
CA TRP A 98 -1.68 4.26 -7.52
C TRP A 98 -1.15 3.21 -6.54
N ASP A 99 -1.46 1.93 -6.75
CA ASP A 99 -0.93 0.83 -5.93
C ASP A 99 0.58 0.68 -6.14
N ARG A 100 1.06 0.80 -7.39
CA ARG A 100 2.50 0.78 -7.70
C ARG A 100 3.25 1.94 -7.05
N GLU A 101 2.72 3.14 -7.09
CA GLU A 101 3.28 4.32 -6.41
C GLU A 101 3.33 4.12 -4.90
N ALA A 102 2.25 3.58 -4.31
CA ALA A 102 2.20 3.30 -2.88
C ALA A 102 3.30 2.33 -2.44
N VAL A 103 3.52 1.24 -3.20
CA VAL A 103 4.54 0.25 -2.83
C VAL A 103 5.96 0.71 -3.15
N ARG A 104 6.18 1.50 -4.21
CA ARG A 104 7.49 2.12 -4.48
C ARG A 104 7.91 3.12 -3.39
N ALA A 105 6.96 3.70 -2.67
CA ALA A 105 7.25 4.62 -1.57
C ALA A 105 7.70 3.91 -0.28
N ILE A 106 7.45 2.61 -0.13
CA ILE A 106 7.74 1.85 1.10
C ILE A 106 9.20 1.94 1.53
N PRO A 107 10.22 1.69 0.67
CA PRO A 107 11.62 1.75 1.09
C PRO A 107 12.01 3.13 1.60
N ARG A 108 11.49 4.19 0.96
CA ARG A 108 11.75 5.56 1.38
C ARG A 108 11.08 5.88 2.71
N ALA A 109 9.83 5.49 2.89
CA ALA A 109 9.10 5.67 4.15
C ALA A 109 9.81 4.98 5.32
N LEU A 110 10.35 3.77 5.11
CA LEU A 110 11.12 3.04 6.13
C LEU A 110 12.45 3.75 6.44
N ALA A 111 13.17 4.20 5.41
CA ALA A 111 14.42 4.95 5.59
C ALA A 111 14.20 6.24 6.40
N ASP A 112 13.18 7.03 6.05
CA ASP A 112 12.82 8.25 6.78
C ASP A 112 12.37 7.95 8.23
N ALA A 113 11.85 6.74 8.48
CA ALA A 113 11.48 6.25 9.81
C ALA A 113 12.65 5.60 10.59
N GLY A 114 13.87 5.55 10.04
CA GLY A 114 15.05 4.99 10.72
C GLY A 114 15.22 3.47 10.57
N PHE A 115 14.69 2.89 9.50
CA PHE A 115 14.78 1.46 9.21
C PHE A 115 15.45 1.17 7.86
N ARG A 116 16.40 0.24 7.85
CA ARG A 116 17.02 -0.28 6.63
C ARG A 116 16.34 -1.57 6.20
N VAL A 117 16.02 -1.68 4.92
CA VAL A 117 15.51 -2.91 4.29
C VAL A 117 16.67 -3.83 3.90
N GLU A 118 16.55 -5.13 4.19
CA GLU A 118 17.56 -6.16 3.84
C GLU A 118 16.92 -7.50 3.45
N LYS A 119 17.59 -8.30 2.63
CA LYS A 119 17.11 -9.65 2.27
C LYS A 119 17.21 -10.59 3.47
N ILE A 120 16.20 -11.43 3.67
CA ILE A 120 16.22 -12.53 4.63
C ILE A 120 17.24 -13.56 4.13
N LYS A 121 18.17 -13.95 5.00
CA LYS A 121 19.19 -14.98 4.72
C LYS A 121 18.62 -16.38 4.81
#